data_AF-A0AAF0FEM4-F1
#
_entry.id   AF-A0AAF0FEM4-F1
#
_cell.length_a   1.000
_cell.length_b   1.000
_cell.length_c   1.000
_cell.angle_alpha   90.00
_cell.angle_beta   90.00
_cell.angle_gamma   90.00
#
_symmetry.space_group_name_H-M   'P 1'
#
loop_
_entity.id
_entity.type
_entity.pdbx_description
1 polymer ?
#
loop_
_entity_poly.entity_id
_entity_poly.type
_entity_poly.pdbx_seq_one_letter_code
_entity_poly.pdbx_strand_id
1 'polypeptide(L)'
;MAGSAKQVEDLPESQLGTKEHWDNVYAFGEDSVERMIRYLVETLEEEPFNEPPYVLDLGTGNGHLLFSLLEAGDELPAGTLDPERFCGVDYSNASVDLAKAIGKQRGECFERIQFQVADLREDSDVDKLKQAANHGHGWDILCDKGTFDAVALSSQPVHGRLPTDLYVSAVAKLLRRSSTERPSIFFITSCNFTQAELEQKFAPSGFEVIHVIPTPSFIFRRQERSWVPDFAIAGMPLYGDLCVRLQNASRAKLRSVPIPNTKANLWITSILLQHGFIYNVTRGTVAGPNTQEWNRVSDVRKRLWVDLKYRADDRPVLESMNLVSKPSRKLLMNSEELLRWVTGRRAKFVTPLRAGEIGIINCGKHGWLEAKEAMRQKLEGEVVCRVS
;
A
#
# COMPACT_ATOMS: atom_id res chain seq x y z
N MET A 1 18.82 -50.87 -27.82
CA MET A 1 18.42 -50.20 -26.58
C MET A 1 19.07 -48.83 -26.55
N ALA A 2 18.30 -47.78 -26.76
CA ALA A 2 18.75 -46.39 -26.60
C ALA A 2 17.63 -45.66 -25.85
N GLY A 3 17.91 -45.29 -24.60
CA GLY A 3 16.99 -44.60 -23.71
C GLY A 3 16.89 -43.12 -24.09
N SER A 4 15.66 -42.64 -24.24
CA SER A 4 15.32 -41.24 -24.44
C SER A 4 15.56 -40.45 -23.15
N ALA A 5 16.41 -39.42 -23.22
CA ALA A 5 16.58 -38.42 -22.17
C ALA A 5 15.34 -37.52 -22.11
N LYS A 6 14.65 -37.53 -20.96
CA LYS A 6 13.57 -36.57 -20.68
C LYS A 6 14.16 -35.19 -20.46
N GLN A 7 13.73 -34.22 -21.25
CA GLN A 7 13.95 -32.80 -21.01
C GLN A 7 13.29 -32.38 -19.70
N VAL A 8 14.02 -31.61 -18.91
CA VAL A 8 13.53 -30.93 -17.70
C VAL A 8 12.66 -29.77 -18.19
N GLU A 9 11.37 -29.78 -17.87
CA GLU A 9 10.48 -28.64 -18.12
C GLU A 9 10.78 -27.54 -17.10
N ASP A 10 11.17 -26.37 -17.58
CA ASP A 10 11.32 -25.15 -16.78
C ASP A 10 9.95 -24.72 -16.21
N LEU A 11 9.92 -24.46 -14.90
CA LEU A 11 8.74 -23.92 -14.21
C LEU A 11 8.42 -22.51 -14.72
N PRO A 12 7.14 -22.14 -14.89
CA PRO A 12 6.77 -20.81 -15.36
C PRO A 12 7.18 -19.74 -14.35
N GLU A 13 7.77 -18.64 -14.86
CA GLU A 13 8.21 -17.50 -14.07
C GLU A 13 7.08 -16.93 -13.20
N SER A 14 7.34 -16.84 -11.90
CA SER A 14 6.44 -16.24 -10.93
C SER A 14 6.29 -14.74 -11.18
N GLN A 15 5.05 -14.25 -11.34
CA GLN A 15 4.73 -12.82 -11.49
C GLN A 15 5.13 -11.96 -10.27
N LEU A 16 5.60 -12.56 -9.18
CA LEU A 16 6.13 -11.87 -8.00
C LEU A 16 7.54 -11.29 -8.23
N GLY A 17 8.23 -11.68 -9.32
CA GLY A 17 9.60 -11.28 -9.61
C GLY A 17 9.77 -10.07 -10.55
N THR A 18 8.69 -9.49 -11.08
CA THR A 18 8.82 -8.41 -12.07
C THR A 18 8.83 -7.03 -11.42
N LYS A 19 9.77 -6.17 -11.84
CA LYS A 19 9.88 -4.76 -11.40
C LYS A 19 8.56 -4.00 -11.53
N GLU A 20 7.81 -4.28 -12.59
CA GLU A 20 6.52 -3.67 -12.91
C GLU A 20 5.38 -4.05 -11.92
N HIS A 21 5.47 -5.22 -11.27
CA HIS A 21 4.56 -5.62 -10.20
C HIS A 21 4.77 -4.77 -8.95
N TRP A 22 6.04 -4.55 -8.58
CA TRP A 22 6.40 -3.78 -7.40
C TRP A 22 6.23 -2.27 -7.60
N ASP A 23 6.55 -1.73 -8.79
CA ASP A 23 6.33 -0.32 -9.16
C ASP A 23 4.87 0.15 -8.95
N ASN A 24 3.89 -0.77 -9.00
CA ASN A 24 2.47 -0.48 -8.73
C ASN A 24 2.07 -0.58 -7.25
N VAL A 25 2.78 -1.37 -6.44
CA VAL A 25 2.60 -1.44 -4.96
C VAL A 25 3.29 -0.24 -4.29
N TYR A 26 4.42 0.22 -4.82
CA TYR A 26 5.19 1.35 -4.28
C TYR A 26 4.44 2.70 -4.30
N ALA A 27 3.46 2.89 -5.20
CA ALA A 27 2.74 4.16 -5.34
C ALA A 27 1.82 4.52 -4.15
N PHE A 28 1.49 3.56 -3.27
CA PHE A 28 0.73 3.81 -2.03
C PHE A 28 1.63 4.02 -0.80
N GLY A 29 2.85 3.47 -0.83
CA GLY A 29 3.80 3.51 0.27
C GLY A 29 4.62 4.79 0.32
N GLU A 30 5.00 5.37 -0.84
CA GLU A 30 5.91 6.54 -0.95
C GLU A 30 5.57 7.64 0.06
N ASP A 31 4.32 8.10 0.14
CA ASP A 31 3.93 9.22 1.02
C ASP A 31 3.90 8.85 2.53
N SER A 32 3.73 7.57 2.88
CA SER A 32 3.76 7.11 4.29
C SER A 32 5.18 6.75 4.74
N VAL A 33 5.96 6.15 3.83
CA VAL A 33 7.36 5.77 4.00
C VAL A 33 8.22 7.02 4.10
N GLU A 34 8.05 7.99 3.21
CA GLU A 34 8.77 9.27 3.26
C GLU A 34 8.51 10.01 4.57
N ARG A 35 7.27 10.03 5.07
CA ARG A 35 6.95 10.62 6.38
C ARG A 35 7.62 9.87 7.52
N MET A 36 7.64 8.54 7.45
CA MET A 36 8.31 7.70 8.44
C MET A 36 9.81 7.96 8.47
N ILE A 37 10.45 7.96 7.30
CA ILE A 37 11.87 8.23 7.16
C ILE A 37 12.18 9.63 7.66
N ARG A 38 11.45 10.65 7.21
CA ARG A 38 11.68 12.04 7.64
C ARG A 38 11.60 12.17 9.16
N TYR A 39 10.54 11.63 9.78
CA TYR A 39 10.41 11.68 11.23
C TYR A 39 11.53 10.94 11.95
N LEU A 40 11.93 9.77 11.47
CA LEU A 40 13.04 9.01 12.06
C LEU A 40 14.37 9.76 11.92
N VAL A 41 14.66 10.35 10.76
CA VAL A 41 15.87 11.16 10.53
C VAL A 41 15.87 12.39 11.45
N GLU A 42 14.79 13.17 11.48
CA GLU A 42 14.64 14.33 12.38
C GLU A 42 14.83 13.91 13.85
N THR A 43 14.20 12.80 14.27
CA THR A 43 14.31 12.29 15.64
C THR A 43 15.72 11.80 15.99
N LEU A 44 16.44 11.21 15.04
CA LEU A 44 17.81 10.73 15.23
C LEU A 44 18.84 11.87 15.20
N GLU A 45 18.54 12.96 14.49
CA GLU A 45 19.35 14.18 14.49
C GLU A 45 19.21 14.93 15.82
N GLU A 46 17.98 15.15 16.28
CA GLU A 46 17.69 15.87 17.53
C GLU A 46 18.13 15.08 18.77
N GLU A 47 17.87 13.77 18.75
CA GLU A 47 18.19 12.85 19.83
C GLU A 47 18.92 11.63 19.25
N PRO A 48 20.25 11.64 19.14
CA PRO A 48 20.99 10.47 18.66
C PRO A 48 21.04 9.36 19.72
N PHE A 49 21.11 8.11 19.29
CA PHE A 49 21.47 7.00 20.18
C PHE A 49 22.97 7.03 20.47
N ASN A 50 23.39 6.54 21.64
CA ASN A 50 24.82 6.42 22.00
C ASN A 50 25.59 5.47 21.06
N GLU A 51 24.89 4.49 20.50
CA GLU A 51 25.38 3.60 19.45
C GLU A 51 24.31 3.50 18.36
N PRO A 52 24.68 3.19 17.10
CA PRO A 52 23.69 3.04 16.04
C PRO A 52 22.57 2.05 16.43
N PRO A 53 21.29 2.42 16.27
CA PRO A 53 20.18 1.62 16.76
C PRO A 53 19.99 0.33 15.95
N TYR A 54 19.46 -0.71 16.60
CA TYR A 54 18.93 -1.88 15.88
C TYR A 54 17.53 -1.56 15.34
N VAL A 55 17.36 -1.65 14.02
CA VAL A 55 16.13 -1.30 13.31
C VAL A 55 15.54 -2.54 12.64
N LEU A 56 14.27 -2.85 12.92
CA LEU A 56 13.55 -3.96 12.31
C LEU A 56 12.30 -3.49 11.56
N ASP A 57 12.22 -3.83 10.29
CA ASP A 57 11.07 -3.58 9.41
C ASP A 57 10.18 -4.82 9.31
N LEU A 58 8.96 -4.71 9.85
CA LEU A 58 7.97 -5.79 9.94
C LEU A 58 7.14 -5.83 8.66
N GLY A 59 7.15 -6.96 7.95
CA GLY A 59 6.56 -7.09 6.62
C GLY A 59 7.29 -6.21 5.61
N THR A 60 8.60 -6.43 5.52
CA THR A 60 9.53 -5.59 4.76
C THR A 60 9.23 -5.56 3.27
N GLY A 61 8.55 -6.59 2.74
CA GLY A 61 8.32 -6.74 1.32
C GLY A 61 9.66 -6.78 0.57
N ASN A 62 9.93 -5.72 -0.17
CA ASN A 62 11.12 -5.55 -0.99
C ASN A 62 12.27 -4.76 -0.30
N GLY A 63 12.14 -4.43 0.98
CA GLY A 63 13.20 -3.75 1.75
C GLY A 63 13.26 -2.22 1.57
N HIS A 64 12.35 -1.62 0.80
CA HIS A 64 12.44 -0.19 0.44
C HIS A 64 12.55 0.76 1.63
N LEU A 65 11.85 0.51 2.74
CA LEU A 65 11.95 1.36 3.93
C LEU A 65 13.38 1.44 4.46
N LEU A 66 14.03 0.29 4.62
CA LEU A 66 15.38 0.23 5.17
C LEU A 66 16.41 0.83 4.21
N PHE A 67 16.25 0.59 2.91
CA PHE A 67 17.10 1.22 1.89
C PHE A 67 16.97 2.74 1.93
N SER A 68 15.76 3.26 1.94
CA SER A 68 15.52 4.70 1.90
C SER A 68 15.83 5.39 3.23
N LEU A 69 15.73 4.69 4.36
CA LEU A 69 16.21 5.18 5.65
C LEU A 69 17.74 5.31 5.68
N LEU A 70 18.48 4.36 5.13
CA LEU A 70 19.93 4.48 5.00
C LEU A 70 20.33 5.61 4.05
N GLU A 71 19.67 5.73 2.90
CA GLU A 71 19.91 6.81 1.93
C GLU A 71 19.65 8.19 2.55
N ALA A 72 18.54 8.38 3.26
CA ALA A 72 18.25 9.63 3.96
C ALA A 72 19.19 9.88 5.16
N GLY A 73 19.72 8.79 5.75
CA GLY A 73 20.69 8.85 6.83
C GLY A 73 22.05 9.41 6.43
N ASP A 74 22.35 9.57 5.15
CA ASP A 74 23.55 10.27 4.68
C ASP A 74 23.59 11.75 5.11
N GLU A 75 22.43 12.32 5.47
CA GLU A 75 22.30 13.67 6.02
C GLU A 75 22.65 13.73 7.52
N LEU A 76 22.71 12.60 8.21
CA LEU A 76 23.04 12.50 9.64
C LEU A 76 24.55 12.44 9.89
N PRO A 77 25.02 12.76 11.12
CA PRO A 77 26.42 12.57 11.49
C PRO A 77 26.90 11.13 11.23
N ALA A 78 28.13 10.98 10.75
CA ALA A 78 28.71 9.68 10.44
C ALA A 78 28.68 8.74 11.67
N GLY A 79 28.21 7.51 11.47
CA GLY A 79 28.06 6.52 12.55
C GLY A 79 26.71 6.56 13.27
N THR A 80 25.78 7.43 12.87
CA THR A 80 24.41 7.45 13.43
C THR A 80 23.61 6.19 13.06
N LEU A 81 23.81 5.67 11.84
CA LEU A 81 23.20 4.44 11.36
C LEU A 81 24.26 3.42 10.97
N ASP A 82 23.92 2.13 11.14
CA ASP A 82 24.75 1.01 10.74
C ASP A 82 23.87 -0.02 9.99
N PRO A 83 24.12 -0.28 8.70
CA PRO A 83 23.32 -1.23 7.93
C PRO A 83 23.39 -2.66 8.48
N GLU A 84 24.44 -3.05 9.22
CA GLU A 84 24.52 -4.39 9.83
C GLU A 84 23.54 -4.57 10.99
N ARG A 85 23.05 -3.46 11.56
CA ARG A 85 22.01 -3.43 12.62
C ARG A 85 20.59 -3.30 12.06
N PHE A 86 20.44 -3.32 10.74
CA PHE A 86 19.14 -3.24 10.07
C PHE A 86 18.69 -4.63 9.65
N CYS A 87 17.42 -4.94 9.92
CA CYS A 87 16.80 -6.19 9.51
C CYS A 87 15.40 -5.98 8.93
N GLY A 88 15.12 -6.60 7.79
CA GLY A 88 13.77 -6.68 7.23
C GLY A 88 13.24 -8.11 7.30
N VAL A 89 11.99 -8.28 7.75
CA VAL A 89 11.35 -9.59 7.84
C VAL A 89 10.06 -9.66 7.05
N ASP A 90 9.81 -10.80 6.43
CA ASP A 90 8.53 -11.10 5.77
C ASP A 90 8.20 -12.59 5.93
N TYR A 91 6.93 -12.95 5.92
CA TYR A 91 6.53 -14.36 5.93
C TYR A 91 6.77 -15.04 4.57
N SER A 92 6.89 -14.25 3.51
CA SER A 92 7.12 -14.70 2.13
C SER A 92 8.61 -14.81 1.81
N ASN A 93 9.05 -16.03 1.48
CA ASN A 93 10.40 -16.26 0.91
C ASN A 93 10.68 -15.36 -0.30
N ALA A 94 9.69 -15.22 -1.21
CA ALA A 94 9.84 -14.42 -2.42
C ALA A 94 10.07 -12.93 -2.13
N SER A 95 9.43 -12.38 -1.09
CA SER A 95 9.65 -11.00 -0.64
C SER A 95 11.08 -10.82 -0.14
N VAL A 96 11.53 -11.72 0.74
CA VAL A 96 12.88 -11.71 1.30
C VAL A 96 13.96 -11.84 0.21
N ASP A 97 13.76 -12.76 -0.74
CA ASP A 97 14.71 -12.95 -1.84
C ASP A 97 14.79 -11.72 -2.74
N LEU A 98 13.65 -11.07 -3.01
CA LEU A 98 13.62 -9.81 -3.74
C LEU A 98 14.35 -8.70 -3.01
N ALA A 99 14.10 -8.53 -1.71
CA ALA A 99 14.78 -7.52 -0.90
C ALA A 99 16.31 -7.70 -0.94
N LYS A 100 16.79 -8.94 -0.78
CA LYS A 100 18.22 -9.28 -0.93
C LYS A 100 18.76 -8.96 -2.32
N ALA A 101 18.02 -9.30 -3.37
CA ALA A 101 18.43 -9.02 -4.75
C ALA A 101 18.54 -7.50 -5.01
N ILE A 102 17.60 -6.70 -4.49
CA ILE A 102 17.64 -5.24 -4.59
C ILE A 102 18.84 -4.69 -3.81
N GLY A 103 19.07 -5.16 -2.58
CA GLY A 103 20.23 -4.75 -1.77
C GLY A 103 21.56 -4.96 -2.50
N LYS A 104 21.75 -6.17 -3.06
CA LYS A 104 22.92 -6.51 -3.88
C LYS A 104 23.05 -5.60 -5.12
N GLN A 105 21.93 -5.27 -5.77
CA GLN A 105 21.94 -4.40 -6.94
C GLN A 105 22.31 -2.94 -6.59
N ARG A 106 21.94 -2.46 -5.39
CA ARG A 106 22.20 -1.09 -4.94
C ARG A 106 23.63 -0.87 -4.44
N GLY A 107 24.34 -1.94 -4.03
CA GLY A 107 25.77 -1.91 -3.71
C GLY A 107 26.11 -2.43 -2.31
N GLU A 108 27.41 -2.47 -1.99
CA GLU A 108 27.96 -3.12 -0.78
C GLU A 108 27.34 -2.61 0.53
N CYS A 109 27.01 -1.31 0.61
CA CYS A 109 26.38 -0.76 1.81
C CYS A 109 25.02 -1.42 2.10
N PHE A 110 24.19 -1.60 1.08
CA PHE A 110 22.84 -2.14 1.19
C PHE A 110 22.79 -3.67 1.29
N GLU A 111 23.82 -4.36 0.77
CA GLU A 111 23.97 -5.81 0.91
C GLU A 111 24.24 -6.23 2.37
N ARG A 112 24.74 -5.31 3.21
CA ARG A 112 24.93 -5.54 4.65
C ARG A 112 23.63 -5.58 5.46
N ILE A 113 22.51 -5.13 4.90
CA ILE A 113 21.20 -5.22 5.56
C ILE A 113 20.76 -6.69 5.61
N GLN A 114 20.30 -7.11 6.77
CA GLN A 114 19.84 -8.49 6.95
C GLN A 114 18.38 -8.63 6.50
N PHE A 115 18.09 -9.66 5.72
CA PHE A 115 16.70 -9.99 5.36
C PHE A 115 16.44 -11.47 5.65
N GLN A 116 15.36 -11.76 6.38
CA GLN A 116 15.03 -13.14 6.74
C GLN A 116 13.53 -13.41 6.75
N VAL A 117 13.20 -14.68 6.53
CA VAL A 117 11.82 -15.16 6.59
C VAL A 117 11.43 -15.33 8.04
N ALA A 118 10.30 -14.76 8.44
CA ALA A 118 9.75 -14.92 9.77
C ALA A 118 8.22 -14.73 9.76
N ASP A 119 7.51 -15.62 10.44
CA ASP A 119 6.10 -15.44 10.75
C ASP A 119 5.94 -14.88 12.16
N LEU A 120 5.46 -13.65 12.29
CA LEU A 120 5.27 -12.97 13.58
C LEU A 120 4.16 -13.61 14.45
N ARG A 121 3.47 -14.62 13.93
CA ARG A 121 2.50 -15.42 14.69
C ARG A 121 3.13 -16.66 15.34
N GLU A 122 4.36 -17.00 14.95
CA GLU A 122 5.10 -18.16 15.45
C GLU A 122 6.13 -17.71 16.51
N ASP A 123 5.96 -18.15 17.75
CA ASP A 123 6.81 -17.73 18.88
C ASP A 123 8.30 -18.04 18.63
N SER A 124 8.61 -19.14 17.95
CA SER A 124 9.99 -19.52 17.64
C SER A 124 10.70 -18.53 16.72
N ASP A 125 9.97 -17.92 15.79
CA ASP A 125 10.55 -16.92 14.88
C ASP A 125 10.73 -15.59 15.61
N VAL A 126 9.76 -15.22 16.44
CA VAL A 126 9.85 -14.04 17.32
C VAL A 126 11.03 -14.15 18.28
N ASP A 127 11.27 -15.33 18.87
CA ASP A 127 12.41 -15.56 19.77
C ASP A 127 13.76 -15.44 19.07
N LYS A 128 13.90 -16.02 17.86
CA LYS A 128 15.12 -15.87 17.06
C LYS A 128 15.37 -14.41 16.69
N LEU A 129 14.32 -13.69 16.27
CA LEU A 129 14.41 -12.28 15.92
C LEU A 129 14.84 -11.42 17.11
N LYS A 130 14.30 -11.69 18.30
CA LYS A 130 14.71 -10.99 19.51
C LYS A 130 16.19 -11.23 19.82
N GLN A 131 16.65 -12.48 19.68
CA GLN A 131 18.04 -12.86 19.93
C GLN A 131 19.05 -12.17 19.01
N ALA A 132 18.62 -11.80 17.80
CA ALA A 132 19.48 -11.17 16.80
C ALA A 132 19.88 -9.72 17.13
N ALA A 133 19.17 -9.03 18.03
CA ALA A 133 19.38 -7.61 18.32
C ALA A 133 19.77 -7.37 19.79
N ASN A 134 20.67 -6.39 20.00
CA ASN A 134 21.16 -5.98 21.33
C ASN A 134 21.49 -7.16 22.26
N HIS A 135 22.26 -8.15 21.78
CA HIS A 135 22.61 -9.36 22.56
C HIS A 135 21.40 -10.11 23.16
N GLY A 136 20.28 -10.11 22.44
CA GLY A 136 19.04 -10.75 22.85
C GLY A 136 18.13 -9.90 23.73
N HIS A 137 18.48 -8.64 23.96
CA HIS A 137 17.61 -7.70 24.65
C HIS A 137 16.49 -7.17 23.75
N GLY A 138 16.61 -7.27 22.42
CA GLY A 138 15.59 -6.86 21.46
C GLY A 138 15.97 -5.63 20.64
N TRP A 139 15.02 -5.08 19.90
CA TRP A 139 15.22 -4.02 18.91
C TRP A 139 14.96 -2.63 19.49
N ASP A 140 15.69 -1.62 18.99
CA ASP A 140 15.52 -0.24 19.42
C ASP A 140 14.38 0.45 18.68
N ILE A 141 14.25 0.16 17.38
CA ILE A 141 13.23 0.72 16.50
C ILE A 141 12.54 -0.43 15.76
N LEU A 142 11.23 -0.51 15.89
CA LEU A 142 10.38 -1.36 15.06
C LEU A 142 9.55 -0.49 14.12
N CYS A 143 9.53 -0.84 12.84
CA CYS A 143 8.74 -0.15 11.83
C CYS A 143 7.69 -1.09 11.25
N ASP A 144 6.46 -0.61 11.13
CA ASP A 144 5.35 -1.31 10.50
C ASP A 144 4.62 -0.37 9.55
N LYS A 145 4.67 -0.69 8.25
CA LYS A 145 4.04 0.10 7.18
C LYS A 145 2.57 -0.27 6.89
N GLY A 146 2.04 -1.31 7.53
CA GLY A 146 0.73 -1.87 7.23
C GLY A 146 0.64 -3.39 7.42
N THR A 147 1.64 -4.02 8.01
CA THR A 147 1.66 -5.44 8.38
C THR A 147 0.59 -5.73 9.42
N PHE A 148 0.43 -4.88 10.44
CA PHE A 148 -0.66 -5.02 11.39
C PHE A 148 -2.04 -4.95 10.71
N ASP A 149 -2.23 -4.02 9.76
CA ASP A 149 -3.47 -3.91 8.99
C ASP A 149 -3.76 -5.18 8.19
N ALA A 150 -2.73 -5.76 7.55
CA ALA A 150 -2.85 -7.00 6.80
C ALA A 150 -3.19 -8.18 7.71
N VAL A 151 -2.55 -8.27 8.88
CA VAL A 151 -2.84 -9.29 9.90
C VAL A 151 -4.29 -9.16 10.39
N ALA A 152 -4.78 -7.94 10.57
CA ALA A 152 -6.14 -7.67 11.02
C ALA A 152 -7.25 -8.08 10.04
N LEU A 153 -6.92 -8.32 8.76
CA LEU A 153 -7.88 -8.84 7.78
C LEU A 153 -8.25 -10.31 8.04
N SER A 154 -7.43 -11.04 8.81
CA SER A 154 -7.73 -12.40 9.21
C SER A 154 -8.36 -12.45 10.60
N SER A 155 -9.58 -12.97 10.67
CA SER A 155 -10.28 -13.24 11.93
C SER A 155 -10.18 -14.71 12.38
N GLN A 156 -9.52 -15.56 11.59
CA GLN A 156 -9.33 -16.97 11.96
C GLN A 156 -8.31 -17.08 13.09
N PRO A 157 -8.68 -17.65 14.25
CA PRO A 157 -7.75 -17.81 15.35
C PRO A 157 -6.60 -18.76 14.99
N VAL A 158 -5.39 -18.36 15.36
CA VAL A 158 -4.18 -19.20 15.28
C VAL A 158 -3.84 -19.58 16.72
N HIS A 159 -3.72 -20.88 16.99
CA HIS A 159 -3.54 -21.41 18.36
C HIS A 159 -4.56 -20.87 19.39
N GLY A 160 -5.81 -20.65 18.97
CA GLY A 160 -6.88 -20.13 19.83
C GLY A 160 -6.80 -18.63 20.17
N ARG A 161 -5.86 -17.89 19.59
CA ARG A 161 -5.71 -16.44 19.74
C ARG A 161 -6.00 -15.73 18.42
N LEU A 162 -6.46 -14.48 18.47
CA LEU A 162 -6.62 -13.69 17.26
C LEU A 162 -5.23 -13.37 16.67
N PRO A 163 -5.08 -13.37 15.34
CA PRO A 163 -3.82 -12.99 14.69
C PRO A 163 -3.29 -11.62 15.15
N THR A 164 -4.19 -10.67 15.40
CA THR A 164 -3.83 -9.34 15.92
C THR A 164 -3.32 -9.38 17.36
N ASP A 165 -3.75 -10.33 18.20
CA ASP A 165 -3.23 -10.48 19.57
C ASP A 165 -1.84 -11.13 19.56
N LEU A 166 -1.60 -12.08 18.65
CA LEU A 166 -0.29 -12.67 18.44
C LEU A 166 0.70 -11.62 17.97
N TYR A 167 0.29 -10.80 16.99
CA TYR A 167 1.11 -9.71 16.48
C TYR A 167 1.50 -8.70 17.57
N VAL A 168 0.54 -8.20 18.35
CA VAL A 168 0.82 -7.27 19.46
C VAL A 168 1.79 -7.89 20.45
N SER A 169 1.60 -9.18 20.79
CA SER A 169 2.50 -9.92 21.67
C SER A 169 3.91 -10.05 21.08
N ALA A 170 4.03 -10.25 19.77
CA ALA A 170 5.31 -10.35 19.08
C ALA A 170 6.06 -9.01 19.11
N VAL A 171 5.40 -7.90 18.72
CA VAL A 171 6.00 -6.55 18.74
C VAL A 171 6.46 -6.19 20.16
N ALA A 172 5.62 -6.46 21.17
CA ALA A 172 5.97 -6.21 22.57
C ALA A 172 7.20 -7.02 23.05
N LYS A 173 7.35 -8.24 22.54
CA LYS A 173 8.46 -9.15 22.88
C LYS A 173 9.76 -8.77 22.15
N LEU A 174 9.64 -8.25 20.93
CA LEU A 174 10.74 -7.84 20.06
C LEU A 174 11.40 -6.55 20.51
N LEU A 175 10.64 -5.58 21.04
CA LEU A 175 11.22 -4.33 21.55
C LEU A 175 12.11 -4.60 22.75
N ARG A 176 13.23 -3.86 22.79
CA ARG A 176 14.06 -3.81 23.98
C ARG A 176 13.28 -3.19 25.13
N ARG A 177 13.21 -3.90 26.26
CA ARG A 177 12.62 -3.34 27.48
C ARG A 177 13.58 -2.32 28.06
N SER A 178 13.08 -1.11 28.28
CA SER A 178 13.87 0.04 28.71
C SER A 178 14.67 -0.26 29.99
N SER A 179 15.99 -0.33 29.84
CA SER A 179 16.98 -0.21 30.92
C SER A 179 17.88 1.01 30.71
N THR A 180 17.49 1.90 29.79
CA THR A 180 18.26 3.07 29.32
C THR A 180 17.41 4.34 29.42
N GLU A 181 18.07 5.50 29.44
CA GLU A 181 17.40 6.81 29.51
C GLU A 181 16.48 7.09 28.31
N ARG A 182 16.66 6.38 27.18
CA ARG A 182 15.81 6.47 25.99
C ARG A 182 14.90 5.24 25.80
N PRO A 183 13.59 5.43 25.53
CA PRO A 183 12.67 4.34 25.22
C PRO A 183 12.88 3.79 23.80
N SER A 184 12.56 2.50 23.61
CA SER A 184 12.46 1.91 22.27
C SER A 184 11.22 2.41 21.54
N ILE A 185 11.32 2.55 20.22
CA ILE A 185 10.30 3.15 19.37
C ILE A 185 9.60 2.07 18.57
N PHE A 186 8.26 2.09 18.59
CA PHE A 186 7.45 1.36 17.63
C PHE A 186 6.70 2.35 16.75
N PHE A 187 7.06 2.38 15.47
CA PHE A 187 6.46 3.24 14.49
C PHE A 187 5.52 2.40 13.60
N ILE A 188 4.22 2.63 13.76
CA ILE A 188 3.18 2.00 12.95
C ILE A 188 2.46 3.03 12.08
N THR A 189 2.20 2.67 10.82
CA THR A 189 1.21 3.34 9.98
C THR A 189 0.02 2.42 9.79
N SER A 190 -1.19 2.95 9.91
CA SER A 190 -2.42 2.18 9.68
C SER A 190 -3.42 2.92 8.81
N CYS A 191 -4.03 2.17 7.89
CA CYS A 191 -5.17 2.60 7.09
C CYS A 191 -6.51 2.04 7.60
N ASN A 192 -6.50 0.98 8.43
CA ASN A 192 -7.72 0.32 8.90
C ASN A 192 -8.12 0.70 10.33
N PHE A 193 -7.21 1.26 11.12
CA PHE A 193 -7.44 1.61 12.52
C PHE A 193 -7.22 3.10 12.79
N THR A 194 -8.06 3.65 13.66
CA THR A 194 -7.84 4.98 14.24
C THR A 194 -6.75 4.94 15.31
N GLN A 195 -6.17 6.10 15.64
CA GLN A 195 -5.21 6.23 16.74
C GLN A 195 -5.77 5.63 18.05
N ALA A 196 -7.01 5.96 18.42
CA ALA A 196 -7.63 5.46 19.65
C ALA A 196 -7.82 3.93 19.67
N GLU A 197 -8.11 3.32 18.51
CA GLU A 197 -8.22 1.86 18.39
C GLU A 197 -6.85 1.18 18.50
N LEU A 198 -5.80 1.78 17.91
CA LEU A 198 -4.43 1.31 18.09
C LEU A 198 -3.99 1.46 19.55
N GLU A 199 -4.24 2.58 20.19
CA GLU A 199 -3.98 2.79 21.62
C GLU A 199 -4.68 1.73 22.46
N GLN A 200 -5.98 1.50 22.25
CA GLN A 200 -6.73 0.47 22.98
C GLN A 200 -6.14 -0.93 22.77
N LYS A 201 -5.63 -1.21 21.56
CA LYS A 201 -5.09 -2.52 21.20
C LYS A 201 -3.69 -2.77 21.77
N PHE A 202 -2.82 -1.75 21.77
CA PHE A 202 -1.42 -1.88 22.15
C PHE A 202 -1.13 -1.51 23.61
N ALA A 203 -1.90 -0.58 24.22
CA ALA A 203 -1.69 -0.15 25.60
C ALA A 203 -1.67 -1.30 26.64
N PRO A 204 -2.50 -2.35 26.55
CA PRO A 204 -2.42 -3.48 27.47
C PRO A 204 -1.07 -4.22 27.46
N SER A 205 -0.29 -4.07 26.38
CA SER A 205 1.06 -4.64 26.26
C SER A 205 2.17 -3.66 26.66
N GLY A 206 1.81 -2.50 27.23
CA GLY A 206 2.74 -1.52 27.77
C GLY A 206 3.19 -0.44 26.78
N PHE A 207 2.48 -0.25 25.68
CA PHE A 207 2.76 0.82 24.72
C PHE A 207 2.12 2.15 25.13
N GLU A 208 2.83 3.24 24.88
CA GLU A 208 2.36 4.61 25.05
C GLU A 208 2.58 5.39 23.75
N VAL A 209 1.61 6.23 23.37
CA VAL A 209 1.75 7.08 22.19
C VAL A 209 2.59 8.29 22.53
N ILE A 210 3.80 8.34 21.96
CA ILE A 210 4.74 9.45 22.14
C ILE A 210 4.52 10.59 21.15
N HIS A 211 4.11 10.27 19.91
CA HIS A 211 3.96 11.24 18.84
C HIS A 211 3.01 10.71 17.76
N VAL A 212 2.26 11.62 17.15
CA VAL A 212 1.35 11.33 16.03
C VAL A 212 1.75 12.23 14.88
N ILE A 213 2.29 11.64 13.82
CA ILE A 213 2.68 12.41 12.63
C ILE A 213 1.40 12.81 11.90
N PRO A 214 1.20 14.11 11.61
CA PRO A 214 0.06 14.57 10.83
C PRO A 214 0.07 13.90 9.46
N THR A 215 -0.89 13.01 9.27
CA THR A 215 -1.21 12.42 7.98
C THR A 215 -2.51 13.05 7.48
N PRO A 216 -2.74 13.13 6.16
CA PRO A 216 -4.02 13.53 5.61
C PRO A 216 -5.11 12.58 6.13
N SER A 217 -5.78 12.98 7.20
CA SER A 217 -6.80 12.17 7.87
C SER A 217 -8.13 12.43 7.18
N PHE A 218 -8.73 11.38 6.63
CA PHE A 218 -10.12 11.42 6.22
C PHE A 218 -11.00 11.29 7.47
N ILE A 219 -11.75 12.35 7.80
CA ILE A 219 -12.64 12.36 8.94
C ILE A 219 -13.77 11.35 8.73
N PHE A 220 -13.74 10.26 9.50
CA PHE A 220 -14.87 9.38 9.75
C PHE A 220 -15.59 9.83 11.02
N ARG A 221 -16.56 10.76 10.90
CA ARG A 221 -17.12 11.44 12.09
C ARG A 221 -18.14 10.59 12.88
N ARG A 222 -17.86 10.39 14.17
CA ARG A 222 -18.62 10.85 15.37
C ARG A 222 -17.56 11.05 16.47
N GLN A 223 -17.44 12.16 17.22
CA GLN A 223 -18.45 12.93 17.97
C GLN A 223 -18.03 14.42 18.09
N GLU A 224 -18.89 15.24 18.69
CA GLU A 224 -18.99 16.70 18.59
C GLU A 224 -18.40 17.43 19.83
N ARG A 225 -17.57 18.49 19.65
CA ARG A 225 -17.63 19.84 20.30
C ARG A 225 -16.34 20.70 20.12
N SER A 226 -16.51 21.90 19.51
CA SER A 226 -15.86 23.25 19.66
C SER A 226 -14.35 23.43 20.02
N TRP A 227 -13.48 24.28 19.43
CA TRP A 227 -13.43 25.31 18.34
C TRP A 227 -11.95 25.50 17.81
N VAL A 228 -11.73 25.43 16.47
CA VAL A 228 -11.01 26.28 15.43
C VAL A 228 -9.78 27.17 15.82
N PRO A 229 -8.72 27.45 14.98
CA PRO A 229 -8.73 27.57 13.51
C PRO A 229 -7.55 27.08 12.61
N ASP A 230 -7.93 26.90 11.32
CA ASP A 230 -7.21 27.07 10.04
C ASP A 230 -5.94 26.27 9.70
N PHE A 231 -6.11 25.21 8.88
CA PHE A 231 -5.69 25.13 7.46
C PHE A 231 -6.09 23.74 6.93
N ALA A 232 -7.22 23.66 6.20
CA ALA A 232 -7.68 22.43 5.58
C ALA A 232 -6.99 22.22 4.23
N ILE A 233 -6.04 21.27 4.13
CA ILE A 233 -5.69 20.67 2.85
C ILE A 233 -6.60 19.45 2.66
N ALA A 234 -7.63 19.62 1.85
CA ALA A 234 -8.53 18.56 1.42
C ALA A 234 -7.78 17.56 0.51
N GLY A 235 -7.22 16.49 1.09
CA GLY A 235 -6.86 15.31 0.30
C GLY A 235 -8.13 14.64 -0.17
N MET A 236 -8.43 14.61 -1.48
CA MET A 236 -9.46 13.73 -2.05
C MET A 236 -8.89 12.32 -2.18
N PRO A 237 -9.70 11.24 -2.05
CA PRO A 237 -9.21 9.90 -2.36
C PRO A 237 -8.83 9.90 -3.83
N LEU A 238 -7.54 9.69 -4.08
CA LEU A 238 -6.98 9.61 -5.42
C LEU A 238 -7.66 8.46 -6.14
N TYR A 239 -8.16 8.71 -7.35
CA TYR A 239 -8.68 7.68 -8.27
C TYR A 239 -7.65 6.55 -8.54
N GLY A 240 -6.38 6.73 -8.15
CA GLY A 240 -5.39 5.65 -8.06
C GLY A 240 -5.81 4.51 -7.12
N ASP A 241 -6.45 4.81 -5.98
CA ASP A 241 -6.99 3.80 -5.05
C ASP A 241 -8.00 2.88 -5.74
N LEU A 242 -8.92 3.47 -6.51
CA LEU A 242 -9.89 2.71 -7.29
C LEU A 242 -9.22 1.79 -8.31
N CYS A 243 -8.24 2.32 -9.06
CA CYS A 243 -7.53 1.56 -10.09
C CYS A 243 -6.85 0.33 -9.47
N VAL A 244 -6.09 0.55 -8.39
CA VAL A 244 -5.36 -0.52 -7.69
C VAL A 244 -6.33 -1.54 -7.08
N ARG A 245 -7.41 -1.10 -6.43
CA ARG A 245 -8.40 -2.01 -5.85
C ARG A 245 -9.08 -2.90 -6.89
N LEU A 246 -9.51 -2.32 -8.02
CA LEU A 246 -10.15 -3.09 -9.09
C LEU A 246 -9.16 -4.02 -9.78
N GLN A 247 -7.93 -3.57 -10.01
CA GLN A 247 -6.86 -4.39 -10.58
C GLN A 247 -6.54 -5.60 -9.69
N ASN A 248 -6.37 -5.39 -8.39
CA ASN A 248 -6.04 -6.45 -7.44
C ASN A 248 -7.21 -7.41 -7.24
N ALA A 249 -8.44 -6.88 -7.14
CA ALA A 249 -9.64 -7.71 -7.04
C ALA A 249 -9.83 -8.58 -8.29
N SER A 250 -9.55 -8.05 -9.48
CA SER A 250 -9.59 -8.79 -10.74
C SER A 250 -8.54 -9.91 -10.80
N ARG A 251 -7.29 -9.60 -10.42
CA ARG A 251 -6.19 -10.59 -10.34
C ARG A 251 -6.49 -11.70 -9.33
N ALA A 252 -7.06 -11.34 -8.18
CA ALA A 252 -7.46 -12.28 -7.13
C ALA A 252 -8.78 -13.01 -7.44
N LYS A 253 -9.38 -12.77 -8.61
CA LYS A 253 -10.65 -13.38 -9.04
C LYS A 253 -11.79 -13.18 -8.05
N LEU A 254 -11.82 -12.03 -7.38
CA LEU A 254 -12.89 -11.70 -6.45
C LEU A 254 -14.20 -11.46 -7.21
N ARG A 255 -15.31 -11.94 -6.66
CA ARG A 255 -16.63 -11.68 -7.22
C ARG A 255 -17.03 -10.21 -7.09
N SER A 256 -16.76 -9.60 -5.94
CA SER A 256 -17.20 -8.25 -5.61
C SER A 256 -16.19 -7.56 -4.70
N VAL A 257 -16.05 -6.24 -4.84
CA VAL A 257 -15.13 -5.43 -4.03
C VAL A 257 -15.81 -4.14 -3.55
N PRO A 258 -15.68 -3.78 -2.25
CA PRO A 258 -16.20 -2.52 -1.74
C PRO A 258 -15.25 -1.36 -2.07
N ILE A 259 -15.80 -0.31 -2.66
CA ILE A 259 -15.09 0.92 -3.05
C ILE A 259 -15.66 2.10 -2.26
N PRO A 260 -14.82 3.05 -1.77
CA PRO A 260 -15.31 4.28 -1.13
C PRO A 260 -16.29 5.04 -2.02
N ASN A 261 -17.40 5.53 -1.44
CA ASN A 261 -18.40 6.29 -2.17
C ASN A 261 -17.95 7.74 -2.41
N THR A 262 -17.30 8.00 -3.53
CA THR A 262 -16.94 9.36 -3.97
C THR A 262 -17.54 9.67 -5.33
N LYS A 263 -17.64 10.97 -5.67
CA LYS A 263 -18.12 11.39 -7.00
C LYS A 263 -17.26 10.79 -8.11
N ALA A 264 -15.93 10.84 -7.97
CA ALA A 264 -15.01 10.26 -8.95
C ALA A 264 -15.22 8.74 -9.10
N ASN A 265 -15.29 8.00 -7.99
CA ASN A 265 -15.48 6.55 -8.04
C ASN A 265 -16.82 6.17 -8.67
N LEU A 266 -17.88 6.92 -8.37
CA LEU A 266 -19.20 6.71 -8.97
C LEU A 266 -19.17 6.90 -10.49
N TRP A 267 -18.52 7.97 -10.96
CA TRP A 267 -18.37 8.24 -12.40
C TRP A 267 -17.52 7.18 -13.10
N ILE A 268 -16.34 6.87 -12.55
CA ILE A 268 -15.43 5.88 -13.15
C ILE A 268 -16.12 4.51 -13.22
N THR A 269 -16.74 4.05 -12.12
CA THR A 269 -17.47 2.77 -12.12
C THR A 269 -18.70 2.78 -13.03
N SER A 270 -19.39 3.91 -13.20
CA SER A 270 -20.46 4.05 -14.19
C SER A 270 -19.94 3.86 -15.62
N ILE A 271 -18.80 4.46 -15.97
CA ILE A 271 -18.17 4.31 -17.30
C ILE A 271 -17.74 2.84 -17.49
N LEU A 272 -17.10 2.24 -16.50
CA LEU A 272 -16.70 0.82 -16.55
C LEU A 272 -17.91 -0.10 -16.77
N LEU A 273 -19.04 0.18 -16.11
CA LEU A 273 -20.28 -0.59 -16.26
C LEU A 273 -20.87 -0.43 -17.67
N GLN A 274 -20.94 0.81 -18.17
CA GLN A 274 -21.45 1.12 -19.52
C GLN A 274 -20.64 0.44 -20.63
N HIS A 275 -19.32 0.38 -20.46
CA HIS A 275 -18.42 -0.30 -21.41
C HIS A 275 -18.26 -1.80 -21.13
N GLY A 276 -18.94 -2.34 -20.11
CA GLY A 276 -19.03 -3.77 -19.85
C GLY A 276 -17.79 -4.41 -19.23
N PHE A 277 -16.89 -3.63 -18.64
CA PHE A 277 -15.70 -4.09 -17.91
C PHE A 277 -16.04 -4.70 -16.55
N ILE A 278 -17.09 -4.20 -15.90
CA ILE A 278 -17.63 -4.72 -14.65
C ILE A 278 -19.06 -5.21 -14.86
N TYR A 279 -19.53 -6.08 -13.96
CA TYR A 279 -20.84 -6.70 -14.08
C TYR A 279 -21.95 -5.81 -13.49
N ASN A 280 -21.71 -5.25 -12.30
CA ASN A 280 -22.72 -4.49 -11.58
C ASN A 280 -22.08 -3.56 -10.54
N VAL A 281 -22.82 -2.53 -10.13
CA VAL A 281 -22.44 -1.63 -9.02
C VAL A 281 -23.63 -1.47 -8.09
N THR A 282 -23.48 -1.94 -6.84
CA THR A 282 -24.54 -1.87 -5.83
C THR A 282 -24.15 -0.90 -4.71
N ARG A 283 -25.09 -0.05 -4.28
CA ARG A 283 -24.90 0.80 -3.11
C ARG A 283 -25.03 -0.02 -1.82
N GLY A 284 -24.09 0.12 -0.91
CA GLY A 284 -24.09 -0.57 0.37
C GLY A 284 -23.29 0.11 1.48
N THR A 285 -23.10 -0.61 2.58
CA THR A 285 -22.31 -0.13 3.71
C THR A 285 -20.96 -0.86 3.73
N VAL A 286 -20.11 -0.54 4.70
CA VAL A 286 -18.87 -1.29 4.96
C VAL A 286 -19.15 -2.79 5.21
N ALA A 287 -20.32 -3.12 5.76
CA ALA A 287 -20.68 -4.50 6.08
C ALA A 287 -21.15 -5.32 4.86
N GLY A 288 -21.59 -4.66 3.78
CA GLY A 288 -22.14 -5.39 2.63
C GLY A 288 -22.97 -4.53 1.66
N PRO A 289 -23.34 -5.09 0.50
CA PRO A 289 -24.27 -4.46 -0.43
C PRO A 289 -25.68 -4.44 0.18
N ASN A 290 -26.07 -3.32 0.79
CA ASN A 290 -27.38 -3.11 1.38
C ASN A 290 -27.93 -1.71 1.02
N THR A 291 -28.87 -1.67 0.08
CA THR A 291 -29.46 -0.43 -0.43
C THR A 291 -30.43 0.23 0.56
N GLN A 292 -31.04 -0.53 1.48
CA GLN A 292 -31.96 0.02 2.47
C GLN A 292 -31.20 0.77 3.57
N GLU A 293 -30.10 0.20 4.04
CA GLU A 293 -29.24 0.84 5.05
C GLU A 293 -28.41 1.98 4.49
N TRP A 294 -28.15 2.00 3.18
CA TRP A 294 -27.39 3.06 2.50
C TRP A 294 -27.83 4.47 2.90
N ASN A 295 -29.13 4.74 2.90
CA ASN A 295 -29.66 6.07 3.20
C ASN A 295 -29.63 6.41 4.70
N ARG A 296 -29.41 5.42 5.56
CA ARG A 296 -29.42 5.55 7.03
C ARG A 296 -28.03 5.69 7.63
N VAL A 297 -26.98 5.32 6.88
CA VAL A 297 -25.59 5.41 7.33
C VAL A 297 -24.94 6.73 6.88
N SER A 298 -23.92 7.17 7.62
CA SER A 298 -23.11 8.33 7.24
C SER A 298 -22.37 8.10 5.92
N ASP A 299 -22.05 9.19 5.20
CA ASP A 299 -21.36 9.12 3.91
C ASP A 299 -20.06 8.32 3.96
N VAL A 300 -19.37 8.35 5.10
CA VAL A 300 -18.10 7.66 5.27
C VAL A 300 -18.29 6.13 5.37
N ARG A 301 -19.45 5.66 5.83
CA ARG A 301 -19.82 4.22 5.86
C ARG A 301 -20.36 3.72 4.51
N LYS A 302 -20.65 4.61 3.56
CA LYS A 302 -21.18 4.23 2.24
C LYS A 302 -20.07 3.58 1.39
N ARG A 303 -20.41 2.48 0.73
CA ARG A 303 -19.55 1.74 -0.21
C ARG A 303 -20.27 1.43 -1.52
N LEU A 304 -19.57 1.63 -2.63
CA LEU A 304 -19.96 1.10 -3.93
C LEU A 304 -19.42 -0.33 -4.01
N TRP A 305 -20.30 -1.32 -3.98
CA TRP A 305 -19.95 -2.72 -4.17
C TRP A 305 -19.89 -3.01 -5.66
N VAL A 306 -18.68 -3.20 -6.18
CA VAL A 306 -18.42 -3.41 -7.60
C VAL A 306 -18.27 -4.89 -7.86
N ASP A 307 -19.23 -5.46 -8.59
CA ASP A 307 -19.17 -6.86 -9.02
C ASP A 307 -18.31 -6.96 -10.28
N LEU A 308 -17.26 -7.78 -10.21
CA LEU A 308 -16.33 -7.97 -11.30
C LEU A 308 -16.88 -8.98 -12.32
N LYS A 309 -16.44 -8.83 -13.56
CA LYS A 309 -16.90 -9.65 -14.69
C LYS A 309 -15.78 -10.55 -15.17
N TYR A 310 -16.10 -11.83 -15.34
CA TYR A 310 -15.20 -12.86 -15.84
C TYR A 310 -15.80 -13.50 -17.09
N ARG A 311 -14.94 -13.96 -17.99
CA ARG A 311 -15.33 -14.71 -19.20
C ARG A 311 -15.60 -16.17 -18.83
N ALA A 312 -16.13 -16.95 -19.78
CA ALA A 312 -16.42 -18.37 -19.57
C ALA A 312 -15.18 -19.22 -19.24
N ASP A 313 -13.99 -18.74 -19.61
CA ASP A 313 -12.70 -19.34 -19.31
C ASP A 313 -12.06 -18.80 -18.03
N ASP A 314 -12.85 -18.12 -17.17
CA ASP A 314 -12.43 -17.58 -15.87
C ASP A 314 -11.33 -16.49 -15.94
N ARG A 315 -11.11 -15.92 -17.12
CA ARG A 315 -10.28 -14.72 -17.28
C ARG A 315 -11.07 -13.45 -16.98
N PRO A 316 -10.51 -12.47 -16.26
CA PRO A 316 -11.21 -11.22 -16.00
C PRO A 316 -11.45 -10.44 -17.30
N VAL A 317 -12.58 -9.74 -17.36
CA VAL A 317 -12.87 -8.80 -18.46
C VAL A 317 -12.11 -7.48 -18.27
N LEU A 318 -11.93 -7.05 -17.01
CA LEU A 318 -11.02 -5.97 -16.64
C LEU A 318 -9.66 -6.59 -16.36
N GLU A 319 -8.82 -6.71 -17.38
CA GLU A 319 -7.48 -7.31 -17.29
C GLU A 319 -6.47 -6.32 -16.72
N SER A 320 -6.55 -5.06 -17.17
CA SER A 320 -5.70 -3.99 -16.65
C SER A 320 -6.45 -2.68 -16.39
N MET A 321 -6.08 -1.98 -15.32
CA MET A 321 -6.56 -0.64 -15.01
C MET A 321 -5.41 0.20 -14.46
N ASN A 322 -4.76 0.93 -15.36
CA ASN A 322 -3.52 1.66 -15.08
C ASN A 322 -3.78 3.15 -14.94
N LEU A 323 -3.25 3.72 -13.86
CA LEU A 323 -3.29 5.16 -13.63
C LEU A 323 -2.38 5.89 -14.62
N VAL A 324 -2.90 6.93 -15.27
CA VAL A 324 -2.14 7.73 -16.24
C VAL A 324 -1.73 9.07 -15.62
N SER A 325 -2.67 9.79 -15.01
CA SER A 325 -2.41 11.03 -14.29
C SER A 325 -2.09 10.72 -12.83
N LYS A 326 -0.87 11.07 -12.37
CA LYS A 326 -0.42 10.81 -11.00
C LYS A 326 -0.65 12.07 -10.13
N PRO A 327 -0.82 11.93 -8.79
CA PRO A 327 -0.88 13.09 -7.89
C PRO A 327 0.31 14.05 -8.05
N SER A 328 1.52 13.50 -8.11
CA SER A 328 2.77 14.26 -8.32
C SER A 328 2.89 14.87 -9.72
N ARG A 329 2.13 14.36 -10.71
CA ARG A 329 2.17 14.84 -12.08
C ARG A 329 0.83 14.64 -12.77
N LYS A 330 0.01 15.68 -12.70
CA LYS A 330 -1.26 15.75 -13.41
C LYS A 330 -1.05 15.76 -14.92
N LEU A 331 -1.74 14.89 -15.64
CA LEU A 331 -1.67 14.85 -17.10
C LEU A 331 -2.96 15.35 -17.74
N LEU A 332 -2.92 16.59 -18.22
CA LEU A 332 -4.00 17.17 -19.03
C LEU A 332 -3.74 16.89 -20.51
N MET A 333 -4.78 16.59 -21.28
CA MET A 333 -4.72 16.53 -22.76
C MET A 333 -5.78 17.43 -23.37
N ASN A 334 -5.39 18.17 -24.41
CA ASN A 334 -6.34 18.93 -25.24
C ASN A 334 -7.01 18.02 -26.29
N SER A 335 -7.98 18.57 -27.05
CA SER A 335 -8.72 17.80 -28.05
C SER A 335 -7.86 17.18 -29.15
N GLU A 336 -6.77 17.82 -29.58
CA GLU A 336 -5.87 17.27 -30.61
C GLU A 336 -5.01 16.13 -30.06
N GLU A 337 -4.56 16.27 -28.81
CA GLU A 337 -3.79 15.25 -28.11
C GLU A 337 -4.64 14.01 -27.82
N LEU A 338 -5.90 14.20 -27.38
CA LEU A 338 -6.87 13.12 -27.25
C LEU A 338 -7.12 12.43 -28.58
N LEU A 339 -7.30 13.19 -29.68
CA LEU A 339 -7.46 12.62 -31.02
C LEU A 339 -6.26 11.74 -31.39
N ARG A 340 -5.02 12.20 -31.16
CA ARG A 340 -3.82 11.39 -31.40
C ARG A 340 -3.86 10.12 -30.56
N TRP A 341 -4.14 10.23 -29.26
CA TRP A 341 -4.13 9.12 -28.32
C TRP A 341 -5.14 8.02 -28.67
N VAL A 342 -6.36 8.40 -29.04
CA VAL A 342 -7.44 7.44 -29.39
C VAL A 342 -7.31 6.88 -30.82
N THR A 343 -6.55 7.53 -31.71
CA THR A 343 -6.34 7.08 -33.10
C THR A 343 -5.03 6.31 -33.30
N GLY A 344 -4.41 5.82 -32.23
CA GLY A 344 -3.22 4.98 -32.32
C GLY A 344 -1.90 5.75 -32.46
N ARG A 345 -1.89 7.07 -32.21
CA ARG A 345 -0.67 7.89 -32.21
C ARG A 345 -0.28 8.27 -30.78
N ARG A 346 1.03 8.39 -30.54
CA ARG A 346 1.53 8.81 -29.23
C ARG A 346 1.12 10.27 -28.97
N ALA A 347 0.67 10.54 -27.75
CA ALA A 347 0.37 11.90 -27.29
C ALA A 347 1.18 12.17 -26.01
N LYS A 348 2.01 13.22 -26.03
CA LYS A 348 3.04 13.48 -25.00
C LYS A 348 3.91 12.23 -24.80
N PHE A 349 4.02 11.76 -23.56
CA PHE A 349 4.75 10.55 -23.18
C PHE A 349 3.83 9.32 -23.04
N VAL A 350 2.52 9.44 -23.30
CA VAL A 350 1.56 8.33 -23.14
C VAL A 350 1.45 7.53 -24.43
N THR A 351 1.60 6.21 -24.31
CA THR A 351 1.43 5.29 -25.43
C THR A 351 -0.01 5.27 -25.93
N PRO A 352 -0.25 5.05 -27.22
CA PRO A 352 -1.60 5.04 -27.78
C PRO A 352 -2.52 4.01 -27.12
N LEU A 353 -3.83 4.25 -27.18
CA LEU A 353 -4.81 3.23 -26.81
C LEU A 353 -4.79 2.07 -27.81
N ARG A 354 -4.81 0.84 -27.28
CA ARG A 354 -4.89 -0.38 -28.08
C ARG A 354 -6.35 -0.70 -28.40
N ALA A 355 -6.56 -1.62 -29.35
CA ALA A 355 -7.89 -2.15 -29.61
C ALA A 355 -8.47 -2.81 -28.35
N GLY A 356 -9.72 -2.50 -28.02
CA GLY A 356 -10.37 -2.98 -26.80
C GLY A 356 -10.16 -2.10 -25.56
N GLU A 357 -9.13 -1.25 -25.55
CA GLU A 357 -8.87 -0.36 -24.43
C GLU A 357 -9.76 0.89 -24.45
N ILE A 358 -10.04 1.41 -23.26
CA ILE A 358 -10.66 2.72 -23.05
C ILE A 358 -9.75 3.61 -22.20
N GLY A 359 -9.84 4.92 -22.42
CA GLY A 359 -9.29 5.92 -21.51
C GLY A 359 -10.42 6.60 -20.75
N ILE A 360 -10.19 6.99 -19.49
CA ILE A 360 -11.17 7.74 -18.70
C ILE A 360 -10.62 9.13 -18.43
N ILE A 361 -11.39 10.14 -18.80
CA ILE A 361 -11.02 11.55 -18.75
C ILE A 361 -11.91 12.29 -17.75
N ASN A 362 -11.29 13.10 -16.89
CA ASN A 362 -11.99 14.10 -16.08
C ASN A 362 -11.98 15.45 -16.83
N CYS A 363 -13.11 15.82 -17.42
CA CYS A 363 -13.30 17.06 -18.18
C CYS A 363 -13.80 18.23 -17.31
N GLY A 364 -13.56 18.16 -15.98
CA GLY A 364 -13.93 19.21 -15.04
C GLY A 364 -15.43 19.47 -15.00
N LYS A 365 -15.85 20.68 -15.41
CA LYS A 365 -17.27 21.08 -15.45
C LYS A 365 -18.14 20.22 -16.39
N HIS A 366 -17.52 19.58 -17.39
CA HIS A 366 -18.21 18.72 -18.35
C HIS A 366 -18.34 17.27 -17.86
N GLY A 367 -17.88 16.96 -16.65
CA GLY A 367 -18.00 15.64 -16.05
C GLY A 367 -16.90 14.67 -16.48
N TRP A 368 -17.19 13.38 -16.36
CA TRP A 368 -16.26 12.29 -16.64
C TRP A 368 -16.72 11.54 -17.88
N LEU A 369 -15.80 11.25 -18.80
CA LEU A 369 -16.11 10.66 -20.09
C LEU A 369 -15.07 9.62 -20.48
N GLU A 370 -15.47 8.68 -21.33
CA GLU A 370 -14.52 7.85 -22.06
C GLU A 370 -13.74 8.72 -23.08
N ALA A 371 -12.48 8.37 -23.36
CA ALA A 371 -11.57 9.18 -24.17
C ALA A 371 -12.07 9.45 -25.60
N LYS A 372 -12.68 8.48 -26.29
CA LYS A 372 -13.29 8.70 -27.61
C LYS A 372 -14.51 9.59 -27.52
N GLU A 373 -15.31 9.49 -26.47
CA GLU A 373 -16.44 10.39 -26.23
C GLU A 373 -15.99 11.83 -25.97
N ALA A 374 -15.01 12.04 -25.09
CA ALA A 374 -14.42 13.34 -24.82
C ALA A 374 -13.83 13.96 -26.11
N MET A 375 -13.14 13.16 -26.91
CA MET A 375 -12.61 13.58 -28.22
C MET A 375 -13.72 13.98 -29.19
N ARG A 376 -14.80 13.19 -29.33
CA ARG A 376 -15.93 13.53 -30.22
C ARG A 376 -16.60 14.85 -29.82
N GLN A 377 -16.67 15.12 -28.53
CA GLN A 377 -17.22 16.36 -27.98
C GLN A 377 -16.21 17.53 -28.02
N LYS A 378 -14.99 17.31 -28.53
CA LYS A 378 -13.89 18.30 -28.55
C LYS A 378 -13.57 18.88 -27.18
N LEU A 379 -13.69 18.04 -26.15
CA LEU A 379 -13.36 18.41 -24.78
C LEU A 379 -11.87 18.18 -24.50
N GLU A 380 -11.39 18.85 -23.47
CA GLU A 380 -10.07 18.65 -22.87
C GLU A 380 -10.24 18.20 -21.42
N GLY A 381 -9.20 17.62 -20.85
CA GLY A 381 -9.28 17.17 -19.46
C GLY A 381 -8.09 16.39 -18.97
N GLU A 382 -8.18 15.99 -17.71
CA GLU A 382 -7.19 15.14 -17.06
C GLU A 382 -7.36 13.69 -17.51
N VAL A 383 -6.30 13.09 -18.05
CA VAL A 383 -6.27 11.69 -18.45
C VAL A 383 -6.05 10.83 -17.21
N VAL A 384 -7.13 10.33 -16.61
CA VAL A 384 -7.09 9.72 -15.29
C VAL A 384 -6.48 8.32 -15.36
N CYS A 385 -7.09 7.43 -16.13
CA CYS A 385 -6.63 6.04 -16.25
C CYS A 385 -6.92 5.46 -17.64
N ARG A 386 -6.28 4.33 -17.94
CA ARG A 386 -6.58 3.48 -19.09
C ARG A 386 -6.98 2.09 -18.60
N VAL A 387 -7.92 1.46 -19.31
CA VAL A 387 -8.51 0.18 -18.91
C VAL A 387 -8.53 -0.76 -20.12
N SER A 388 -8.18 -2.03 -19.90
CA SER A 388 -8.13 -3.08 -20.92
C SER A 388 -8.86 -4.35 -20.51
#